data_AF-A0A6C0KQG5-F1
#
_entry.id   AF-A0A6C0KQG5-F1
#
_cell.length_a   1.000
_cell.length_b   1.000
_cell.length_c   1.000
_cell.angle_alpha   90.00
_cell.angle_beta   90.00
_cell.angle_gamma   90.00
#
_symmetry.space_group_name_H-M   'P 1'
#
loop_
_entity.id
_entity.type
_entity.pdbx_description
1 polymer ?
#
loop_
_entity_poly.entity_id
_entity_poly.type
_entity_poly.pdbx_seq_one_letter_code
_entity_poly.pdbx_strand_id
1 'polypeptide(L)' 'MDFVFVLVCGNEWEDITILLSEEDAINESKNYPNNRVEIFSKNNKFGFTPTYNYYKNGMLVKNS' A
#
# COMPACT_ATOMS: atom_id res chain seq x y z
N MET A 1 15.06 2.87 4.76
CA MET A 1 14.42 2.23 3.60
C MET A 1 13.18 3.03 3.32
N ASP A 2 13.02 3.52 2.10
CA ASP A 2 11.83 4.30 1.75
C ASP A 2 10.74 3.33 1.33
N PHE A 3 9.50 3.65 1.66
CA PHE A 3 8.33 2.87 1.28
C PHE A 3 7.40 3.71 0.41
N VAL A 4 6.66 3.03 -0.47
CA VAL A 4 5.48 3.60 -1.14
C VAL A 4 4.32 2.66 -0.93
N PHE A 5 3.13 3.24 -0.87
CA PHE A 5 1.91 2.55 -0.50
C PHE A 5 0.95 2.64 -1.68
N VAL A 6 0.32 1.52 -2.04
CA VAL A 6 -0.50 1.44 -3.25
C VAL A 6 -1.87 0.93 -2.86
N LEU A 7 -2.87 1.82 -2.88
CA LEU A 7 -4.27 1.45 -2.76
C LEU A 7 -4.76 0.95 -4.11
N VAL A 8 -5.26 -0.29 -4.15
CA VAL A 8 -5.89 -0.87 -5.34
C VAL A 8 -7.40 -0.90 -5.10
N CYS A 9 -8.12 0.07 -5.66
CA CYS A 9 -9.57 0.15 -5.58
C CYS A 9 -10.24 -0.61 -6.73
N GLY A 10 -10.49 -1.91 -6.57
CA GLY A 10 -11.27 -2.67 -7.56
C GLY A 10 -10.43 -3.47 -8.56
N ASN A 11 -10.99 -3.71 -9.74
CA ASN A 11 -10.41 -4.59 -10.77
C ASN A 11 -9.73 -3.83 -11.92
N GLU A 12 -9.85 -2.50 -11.97
CA GLU A 12 -9.30 -1.67 -13.04
C GLU A 12 -8.00 -0.98 -12.57
N TRP A 13 -7.05 -0.80 -13.49
CA TRP A 13 -5.72 -0.29 -13.16
C TRP A 13 -5.72 1.24 -12.96
N GLU A 14 -6.74 1.90 -13.51
CA GLU A 14 -6.98 3.34 -13.45
C GLU A 14 -7.37 3.82 -12.03
N ASP A 15 -7.81 2.91 -11.16
CA ASP A 15 -8.24 3.20 -9.79
C ASP A 15 -7.10 3.02 -8.76
N ILE A 16 -5.85 2.99 -9.22
CA ILE A 16 -4.67 2.89 -8.35
C ILE A 16 -4.29 4.26 -7.79
N THR A 17 -4.23 4.34 -6.46
CA THR A 17 -3.74 5.53 -5.76
C THR A 17 -2.39 5.24 -5.10
N ILE A 18 -1.38 6.08 -5.38
CA ILE A 18 -0.06 6.02 -4.75
C ILE A 18 -0.02 6.99 -3.58
N LEU A 19 0.31 6.47 -2.40
CA LEU A 19 0.45 7.23 -1.17
C LEU A 19 1.93 7.20 -0.76
N LEU A 20 2.45 8.36 -0.35
CA LEU A 20 3.87 8.54 -0.04
C LEU A 20 4.15 8.55 1.46
N SER A 21 3.11 8.66 2.30
CA SER A 21 3.22 8.59 3.75
C SER A 21 2.48 7.36 4.28
N GLU A 22 3.00 6.83 5.38
CA GLU A 22 2.38 5.72 6.10
C GLU A 22 1.06 6.15 6.75
N GLU A 23 0.96 7.39 7.21
CA GLU A 23 -0.26 7.96 7.79
C GLU A 23 -1.40 8.00 6.78
N ASP A 24 -1.14 8.50 5.56
CA ASP A 24 -2.13 8.53 4.48
C ASP A 24 -2.53 7.11 4.09
N ALA A 25 -1.58 6.17 4.03
CA ALA A 25 -1.86 4.76 3.76
C ALA A 25 -2.80 4.13 4.79
N ILE A 26 -2.58 4.40 6.08
CA ILE A 26 -3.43 3.93 7.16
C ILE A 26 -4.83 4.57 7.05
N ASN A 27 -4.90 5.88 6.82
CA ASN A 27 -6.17 6.59 6.73
C ASN A 27 -6.99 6.15 5.52
N GLU A 28 -6.38 6.02 4.35
CA GLU A 28 -7.03 5.51 3.14
C GLU A 28 -7.50 4.07 3.30
N SER A 29 -6.73 3.22 3.98
CA SER A 29 -7.17 1.85 4.26
C SER A 29 -8.42 1.78 5.15
N LYS A 30 -8.70 2.83 5.97
CA LYS A 30 -9.95 2.94 6.75
C LYS A 30 -11.11 3.45 5.88
N ASN A 31 -10.83 4.34 4.92
CA ASN A 31 -11.82 4.84 3.96
C ASN A 31 -12.31 3.73 3.01
N TYR A 32 -11.42 2.78 2.68
CA TYR A 32 -11.71 1.62 1.83
C TYR A 32 -11.47 0.29 2.58
N PRO A 33 -12.33 -0.07 3.56
CA PRO A 33 -12.07 -1.16 4.50
C PRO A 33 -12.00 -2.56 3.87
N ASN A 34 -12.54 -2.73 2.66
CA ASN A 34 -12.51 -3.98 1.91
C ASN A 34 -11.27 -4.11 1.01
N ASN A 35 -10.57 -3.02 0.76
CA ASN A 35 -9.40 -2.95 -0.11
C ASN A 35 -8.11 -3.07 0.69
N ARG A 36 -7.00 -3.30 -0.03
CA ARG A 36 -5.66 -3.33 0.54
C ARG A 36 -4.88 -2.12 0.07
N VAL A 37 -4.08 -1.59 0.98
CA VAL A 37 -2.99 -0.69 0.64
C VAL A 37 -1.69 -1.48 0.73
N GLU A 38 -1.19 -1.93 -0.41
CA GLU A 38 0.01 -2.76 -0.54
C GLU A 38 1.27 -1.94 -0.25
N ILE A 39 2.23 -2.53 0.47
CA ILE A 39 3.47 -1.84 0.87
C ILE A 39 4.62 -2.31 -0.02
N PHE A 40 5.25 -1.35 -0.70
CA PHE A 40 6.43 -1.58 -1.52
C PHE A 40 7.64 -0.91 -0.90
N SER A 41 8.75 -1.65 -0.83
CA SER A 41 10.06 -1.10 -0.50
C SER A 41 10.69 -0.46 -1.74
N LYS A 42 11.29 0.70 -1.59
CA LYS A 42 12.06 1.37 -2.64
C LYS A 42 13.54 1.05 -2.48
N ASN A 43 14.16 0.54 -3.54
CA ASN A 43 15.58 0.30 -3.65
C ASN A 43 16.15 1.14 -4.80
N ASN A 44 17.22 1.90 -4.53
CA ASN A 44 17.87 2.77 -5.51
C ASN A 44 18.43 2.02 -6.74
N LYS A 45 18.60 0.69 -6.65
CA LYS A 45 19.15 -0.14 -7.73
C LYS A 45 18.09 -0.86 -8.58
N PHE A 46 16.94 -1.20 -8.00
CA PHE A 46 15.96 -2.11 -8.61
C PHE A 46 14.53 -1.54 -8.68
N GLY A 47 14.33 -0.29 -8.23
CA GLY A 47 12.99 0.32 -8.20
C GLY A 47 12.20 -0.13 -6.98
N PHE A 48 10.96 -0.58 -7.19
CA PHE A 48 10.03 -0.93 -6.12
C PHE A 48 9.90 -2.46 -6.00
N THR A 49 10.05 -2.98 -4.79
CA THR A 49 9.91 -4.41 -4.49
C THR A 49 8.75 -4.62 -3.52
N PRO A 50 7.78 -5.48 -3.85
CA PRO A 50 6.65 -5.76 -2.96
C PRO A 50 7.17 -6.37 -1.65
N THR A 51 6.65 -5.89 -0.53
CA THR A 51 6.94 -6.50 0.78
C THR A 51 5.95 -7.60 1.13
N TYR A 52 4.87 -7.73 0.35
CA TYR A 52 3.69 -8.56 0.62
C TYR A 52 2.94 -8.22 1.92
N ASN A 53 3.40 -7.21 2.67
CA ASN A 53 2.66 -6.60 3.76
C ASN A 53 1.70 -5.55 3.21
N TYR A 54 0.59 -5.33 3.91
CA TYR A 54 -0.42 -4.36 3.50
C TYR A 54 -1.18 -3.79 4.69
N TYR A 55 -1.77 -2.61 4.50
CA TYR A 55 -2.78 -2.07 5.41
C TYR A 55 -4.18 -2.45 4.94
N LYS A 56 -5.03 -2.88 5.88
CA LYS A 56 -6.46 -3.15 5.65
C LYS A 56 -7.27 -2.67 6.84
N ASN A 57 -8.25 -1.79 6.59
CA ASN A 57 -9.09 -1.21 7.64
C ASN A 57 -8.28 -0.63 8.81
N GLY A 58 -7.21 0.10 8.51
CA GLY A 58 -6.32 0.72 9.49
C GLY A 58 -5.36 -0.23 10.20
N MET A 59 -5.35 -1.54 9.89
CA MET A 59 -4.46 -2.52 10.52
C MET A 59 -3.37 -2.99 9.57
N LEU A 60 -2.14 -3.13 10.09
CA LEU A 60 -1.03 -3.75 9.38
C LEU A 60 -1.20 -5.28 9.37
N VAL A 61 -1.23 -5.87 8.18
CA VAL A 61 -1.13 -7.32 7.99
C VAL A 61 0.25 -7.64 7.46
N LYS A 62 0.95 -8.51 8.20
CA LYS A 62 2.28 -9.00 7.81
C LYS A 62 2.16 -10.36 7.15
N ASN A 63 2.73 -10.50 5.95
CA ASN A 63 2.91 -11.80 5.33
C ASN A 63 4.39 -12.20 5.48
N SER A 64 4.61 -13.39 6.02
CA SER A 64 5.93 -13.98 6.29
C SER A 64 6.56 -14.57 5.03
#